data_AF-A0A0C9XG50-F1
#
_entry.id   AF-A0A0C9XG50-F1
#
_cell.length_a   1.000
_cell.length_b   1.000
_cell.length_c   1.000
_cell.angle_alpha   90.00
_cell.angle_beta   90.00
_cell.angle_gamma   90.00
#
_symmetry.space_group_name_H-M   'P 1'
#
loop_
_entity.id
_entity.type
_entity.pdbx_description
1 polymer ?
#
loop_
_entity_poly.entity_id
_entity_poly.type
_entity_poly.pdbx_seq_one_letter_code
_entity_poly.pdbx_strand_id
1 'polypeptide(L)'
;MTTSEGRQNLDRLIDGRNPVQDASDGRGGTQPNPGPGARYVYYRLYTQEEPIKSNHPIYSNNPFISRIIPRSVPPPRTAASLKRHLCKIEGFSAPESCTLYLSLSESVPVDGGTRLSLQEDFGPGLLSSDPVALVVSPQGSGKRSPTSVETRALGEVGEQVQTRYVYYRVYDENGEVTSKMSFNKDDTSLGRIESLSVPPPHTVASLKSCITKSEGVSAHDLQVFEDDTGEITMKDVDIIALLADTYPGNVEEQPIAIVYKETFTKKFRCMYYSTWTSDDPNWHSLKSGEIFHTDGILTKKLYKGTNIEADCYIAINSEGKKGCVSSVHAQFC
;
A
#
# COMPACT_ATOMS: atom_id res chain seq x y z
N MET A 1 35.49 50.04 61.53
CA MET A 1 35.71 51.49 61.75
C MET A 1 35.07 52.18 60.56
N THR A 2 33.79 52.53 60.73
CA THR A 2 33.28 53.92 60.99
C THR A 2 33.31 54.72 59.70
N THR A 3 32.23 55.26 59.16
CA THR A 3 31.03 55.92 59.73
C THR A 3 30.04 56.09 58.55
N SER A 4 28.77 56.44 58.64
CA SER A 4 28.03 57.39 59.50
C SER A 4 26.54 57.11 59.26
N GLU A 5 25.74 57.01 60.34
CA GLU A 5 24.70 58.00 60.71
C GLU A 5 23.46 57.97 59.80
N GLY A 6 22.23 58.01 60.28
CA GLY A 6 21.63 58.29 61.59
C GLY A 6 20.12 58.34 61.30
N ARG A 7 19.28 57.67 62.11
CA ARG A 7 18.35 58.31 63.06
C ARG A 7 17.35 59.30 62.42
N GLN A 8 16.05 59.30 62.67
CA GLN A 8 15.20 58.64 63.66
C GLN A 8 13.77 59.19 63.49
N ASN A 9 12.76 58.38 63.88
CA ASN A 9 11.52 58.78 64.58
C ASN A 9 10.46 59.61 63.80
N LEU A 10 9.15 59.52 64.02
CA LEU A 10 8.33 58.89 65.07
C LEU A 10 6.86 58.82 64.61
N ASP A 11 6.11 57.88 65.19
CA ASP A 11 4.67 57.91 65.54
C ASP A 11 3.59 57.93 64.43
N ARG A 12 2.84 56.83 64.27
CA ARG A 12 1.60 56.39 65.00
C ARG A 12 0.36 57.18 64.58
N LEU A 13 -0.61 56.52 63.93
CA LEU A 13 -1.84 56.01 64.56
C LEU A 13 -2.71 55.27 63.52
N ILE A 14 -3.38 54.23 64.00
CA ILE A 14 -4.27 53.29 63.30
C ILE A 14 -5.62 53.95 63.02
N ASP A 15 -6.23 53.71 61.86
CA ASP A 15 -7.66 53.34 61.84
C ASP A 15 -8.03 52.50 60.62
N GLY A 16 -8.84 51.48 60.86
CA GLY A 16 -9.23 50.47 59.87
C GLY A 16 -10.54 50.76 59.16
N ARG A 17 -10.65 50.30 57.91
CA ARG A 17 -11.85 49.70 57.28
C ARG A 17 -11.60 49.50 55.78
N ASN A 18 -11.60 48.24 55.34
CA ASN A 18 -11.98 47.89 53.96
C ASN A 18 -13.42 48.37 53.72
N PRO A 19 -13.79 48.80 52.50
CA PRO A 19 -14.30 47.80 51.56
C PRO A 19 -14.08 48.08 50.06
N VAL A 20 -14.38 47.03 49.29
CA VAL A 20 -14.73 47.00 47.85
C VAL A 20 -13.57 46.91 46.86
N GLN A 21 -13.37 45.68 46.39
CA GLN A 21 -12.73 45.36 45.12
C GLN A 21 -13.60 45.91 43.99
N ASP A 22 -13.10 46.91 43.27
CA ASP A 22 -13.61 47.24 41.95
C ASP A 22 -12.90 46.38 40.89
N ALA A 23 -13.73 45.65 40.16
CA ALA A 23 -13.40 44.89 39.00
C ALA A 23 -12.84 45.80 37.90
N SER A 24 -11.66 45.46 37.40
CA SER A 24 -11.22 45.88 36.07
C SER A 24 -11.05 44.61 35.24
N ASP A 25 -12.05 44.36 34.42
CA ASP A 25 -12.07 43.39 33.34
C ASP A 25 -10.98 43.75 32.32
N GLY A 26 -9.79 43.20 32.56
CA GLY A 26 -8.65 43.24 31.64
C GLY A 26 -8.96 42.48 30.35
N ARG A 27 -9.85 43.03 29.53
CA ARG A 27 -10.10 42.61 28.15
C ARG A 27 -9.07 43.29 27.25
N GLY A 28 -7.80 43.06 27.56
CA GLY A 28 -6.69 43.29 26.63
C GLY A 28 -6.72 42.17 25.62
N GLY A 29 -7.36 42.42 24.47
CA GLY A 29 -7.35 41.52 23.33
C GLY A 29 -5.94 41.39 22.78
N THR A 30 -5.17 40.46 23.33
CA THR A 30 -4.01 39.91 22.64
C THR A 30 -4.58 39.12 21.46
N GLN A 31 -4.25 39.54 20.23
CA GLN A 31 -4.44 38.67 19.07
C GLN A 31 -3.93 37.28 19.44
N PRO A 32 -4.67 36.20 19.16
CA PRO A 32 -4.12 34.88 19.32
C PRO A 32 -2.91 34.82 18.38
N ASN A 33 -1.71 34.80 18.96
CA ASN A 33 -0.54 34.31 18.24
C ASN A 33 -1.00 33.00 17.58
N PRO A 34 -0.86 32.84 16.24
CA PRO A 34 -1.03 31.54 15.64
C PRO A 34 -0.05 30.65 16.37
N GLY A 35 -0.55 29.76 17.23
CA GLY A 35 0.30 28.78 17.88
C GLY A 35 1.06 28.01 16.79
N PRO A 36 2.18 27.35 17.12
CA PRO A 36 2.83 26.45 16.18
C PRO A 36 1.77 25.57 15.54
N GLY A 37 1.68 25.58 14.21
CA GLY A 37 0.63 24.92 13.45
C GLY A 37 0.38 23.51 13.96
N ALA A 38 -0.88 23.05 13.89
CA ALA A 38 -1.25 21.74 14.41
C ALA A 38 -0.31 20.66 13.83
N ARG A 39 0.49 20.04 14.71
CA ARG A 39 1.37 18.93 14.31
C ARG A 39 0.53 17.71 14.01
N TYR A 40 0.83 17.06 12.90
CA TYR A 40 0.14 15.86 12.46
C TYR A 40 1.12 14.71 12.30
N VAL A 41 0.60 13.49 12.42
CA VAL A 41 1.27 12.26 11.99
C VAL A 41 0.56 11.81 10.73
N TYR A 42 1.23 11.91 9.59
CA TYR A 42 0.79 11.38 8.32
C TYR A 42 0.97 9.87 8.31
N TYR A 43 -0.02 9.17 7.76
CA TYR A 43 0.01 7.73 7.63
C TYR A 43 -0.58 7.25 6.31
N ARG A 44 -0.15 6.07 5.90
CA ARG A 44 -0.61 5.34 4.72
C ARG A 44 -0.90 3.89 5.06
N LEU A 45 -1.86 3.32 4.36
CA LEU A 45 -2.36 1.97 4.61
C LEU A 45 -2.04 1.08 3.42
N TYR A 46 -1.71 -0.18 3.69
CA TYR A 46 -1.35 -1.16 2.69
C TYR A 46 -1.97 -2.51 3.02
N THR A 47 -2.31 -3.29 2.00
CA THR A 47 -2.32 -4.74 2.09
C THR A 47 -0.91 -5.26 1.76
N GLN A 48 -0.73 -6.57 1.66
CA GLN A 48 0.51 -7.13 1.13
C GLN A 48 0.68 -6.92 -0.39
N GLU A 49 -0.38 -6.50 -1.10
CA GLU A 49 -0.42 -6.45 -2.56
C GLU A 49 -0.63 -5.03 -3.11
N GLU A 50 -1.23 -4.11 -2.34
CA GLU A 50 -1.64 -2.80 -2.86
C GLU A 50 -1.89 -1.77 -1.74
N PRO A 51 -1.88 -0.46 -2.05
CA PRO A 51 -2.26 0.58 -1.10
C PRO A 51 -3.78 0.57 -0.84
N ILE A 52 -4.17 0.83 0.41
CA ILE A 52 -5.57 0.89 0.84
C ILE A 52 -6.01 2.35 0.95
N LYS A 53 -7.14 2.70 0.33
CA LYS A 53 -7.74 4.04 0.50
C LYS A 53 -8.11 4.26 1.97
N SER A 54 -7.69 5.37 2.55
CA SER A 54 -8.09 5.73 3.92
C SER A 54 -9.58 6.05 3.98
N ASN A 55 -10.23 5.79 5.12
CA ASN A 55 -11.58 6.27 5.41
C ASN A 55 -11.59 7.78 5.72
N HIS A 56 -10.42 8.37 5.95
CA HIS A 56 -10.22 9.76 6.31
C HIS A 56 -9.17 10.43 5.40
N PRO A 57 -9.31 10.35 4.05
CA PRO A 57 -8.32 10.92 3.16
C PRO A 57 -8.23 12.44 3.34
N ILE A 58 -7.03 12.98 3.25
CA ILE A 58 -6.82 14.44 3.37
C ILE A 58 -6.81 15.15 2.02
N TYR A 59 -6.47 14.44 0.95
CA TYR A 59 -6.31 15.00 -0.39
C TYR A 59 -7.24 14.30 -1.39
N SER A 60 -7.88 15.07 -2.27
CA SER A 60 -8.75 14.54 -3.36
C SER A 60 -7.96 13.73 -4.37
N ASN A 61 -6.78 14.20 -4.71
CA ASN A 61 -5.89 13.57 -5.67
C ASN A 61 -5.09 12.41 -5.08
N ASN A 62 -5.08 12.23 -3.75
CA ASN A 62 -4.39 11.12 -3.10
C ASN A 62 -5.22 10.55 -1.94
N PRO A 63 -6.13 9.60 -2.22
CA PRO A 63 -7.01 9.00 -1.21
C PRO A 63 -6.30 8.01 -0.27
N PHE A 64 -4.99 7.78 -0.46
CA PHE A 64 -4.23 6.79 0.30
C PHE A 64 -3.51 7.40 1.51
N ILE A 65 -3.38 8.73 1.55
CA ILE A 65 -2.75 9.44 2.65
C ILE A 65 -3.82 10.01 3.57
N SER A 66 -3.59 9.88 4.88
CA SER A 66 -4.37 10.51 5.92
C SER A 66 -3.44 11.04 7.02
N ARG A 67 -4.00 11.74 8.00
CA ARG A 67 -3.26 12.28 9.14
C ARG A 67 -4.06 12.23 10.43
N ILE A 68 -3.36 12.02 11.54
CA ILE A 68 -3.92 12.12 12.89
C ILE A 68 -3.19 13.20 13.70
N ILE A 69 -3.83 13.70 14.76
CA ILE A 69 -3.16 14.55 15.73
C ILE A 69 -2.44 13.64 16.75
N PRO A 70 -1.14 13.87 17.08
CA PRO A 70 -0.38 13.05 18.03
C PRO A 70 -1.07 12.80 19.37
N ARG A 71 -1.84 13.78 19.87
CA ARG A 71 -2.59 13.68 21.15
C ARG A 71 -3.71 12.63 21.12
N SER A 72 -4.12 12.18 19.94
CA SER A 72 -5.15 11.14 19.77
C SER A 72 -4.60 9.74 20.08
N VAL A 73 -3.28 9.58 20.08
CA VAL A 73 -2.60 8.35 20.47
C VAL A 73 -2.49 8.28 22.00
N PRO A 74 -3.04 7.23 22.64
CA PRO A 74 -3.03 7.15 24.09
C PRO A 74 -1.60 6.95 24.64
N PRO A 75 -1.26 7.52 25.81
CA PRO A 75 -0.06 7.14 26.56
C PRO A 75 -0.01 5.60 26.77
N PRO A 76 1.18 4.96 26.74
CA PRO A 76 2.53 5.54 26.71
C PRO A 76 3.03 6.03 25.33
N ARG A 77 2.16 6.10 24.31
CA ARG A 77 2.50 6.48 22.93
C ARG A 77 3.59 5.59 22.32
N THR A 78 3.38 4.29 22.40
CA THR A 78 4.21 3.29 21.72
C THR A 78 3.69 2.97 20.32
N ALA A 79 4.49 2.27 19.52
CA ALA A 79 4.06 1.73 18.23
C ALA A 79 2.77 0.91 18.32
N ALA A 80 2.60 0.09 19.37
CA ALA A 80 1.35 -0.64 19.58
C ALA A 80 0.14 0.29 19.82
N SER A 81 0.32 1.39 20.56
CA SER A 81 -0.75 2.36 20.80
C SER A 81 -1.16 3.12 19.53
N LEU A 82 -0.18 3.50 18.70
CA LEU A 82 -0.42 4.13 17.40
C LEU A 82 -1.13 3.15 16.46
N LYS A 83 -0.61 1.93 16.34
CA LYS A 83 -1.21 0.84 15.55
C LYS A 83 -2.68 0.60 15.91
N ARG A 84 -3.00 0.46 17.21
CA ARG A 84 -4.38 0.30 17.69
C ARG A 84 -5.27 1.50 17.35
N HIS A 85 -4.74 2.71 17.49
CA HIS A 85 -5.48 3.93 17.14
C HIS A 85 -5.80 3.99 15.65
N LEU A 86 -4.80 3.78 14.79
CA LEU A 86 -4.97 3.75 13.33
C LEU A 86 -5.97 2.65 12.92
N CYS A 87 -5.85 1.45 13.48
CA CYS A 87 -6.79 0.36 13.21
C CYS A 87 -8.23 0.75 13.58
N LYS A 88 -8.43 1.37 14.75
CA LYS A 88 -9.75 1.79 15.21
C LYS A 88 -10.39 2.81 14.28
N ILE A 89 -9.66 3.85 13.88
CA ILE A 89 -10.22 4.90 13.02
C ILE A 89 -10.41 4.40 11.58
N GLU A 90 -9.60 3.45 11.12
CA GLU A 90 -9.74 2.87 9.78
C GLU A 90 -10.73 1.69 9.72
N GLY A 91 -11.32 1.31 10.85
CA GLY A 91 -12.32 0.25 10.95
C GLY A 91 -11.75 -1.17 10.92
N PHE A 92 -10.45 -1.36 11.19
CA PHE A 92 -9.82 -2.68 11.28
C PHE A 92 -10.04 -3.30 12.66
N SER A 93 -10.54 -4.54 12.68
CA SER A 93 -10.89 -5.24 13.93
C SER A 93 -9.70 -5.93 14.63
N ALA A 94 -8.56 -6.09 13.96
CA ALA A 94 -7.44 -6.91 14.44
C ALA A 94 -6.10 -6.16 14.36
N PRO A 95 -5.76 -5.30 15.34
CA PRO A 95 -4.50 -4.57 15.35
C PRO A 95 -3.26 -5.47 15.36
N GLU A 96 -3.36 -6.66 15.95
CA GLU A 96 -2.26 -7.64 16.01
C GLU A 96 -1.91 -8.22 14.62
N SER A 97 -2.83 -8.11 13.66
CA SER A 97 -2.60 -8.53 12.26
C SER A 97 -1.93 -7.44 11.41
N CYS A 98 -1.58 -6.30 12.01
CA CYS A 98 -0.97 -5.18 11.30
C CYS A 98 0.50 -5.01 11.67
N THR A 99 1.30 -4.70 10.66
CA THR A 99 2.72 -4.37 10.78
C THR A 99 2.88 -2.86 10.58
N LEU A 100 3.71 -2.22 11.40
CA LEU A 100 3.93 -0.78 11.38
C LEU A 100 5.37 -0.49 10.97
N TYR A 101 5.56 0.45 10.06
CA TYR A 101 6.84 1.02 9.65
C TYR A 101 6.77 2.52 9.90
N LEU A 102 7.80 3.12 10.51
CA LEU A 102 7.77 4.52 10.91
C LEU A 102 8.06 5.49 9.74
N SER A 103 8.65 4.96 8.67
CA SER A 103 8.92 5.62 7.40
C SER A 103 8.66 4.63 6.26
N LEU A 104 8.37 5.11 5.06
CA LEU A 104 8.27 4.26 3.87
C LEU A 104 9.64 3.68 3.47
N SER A 105 10.75 4.35 3.83
CA SER A 105 12.11 3.88 3.51
C SER A 105 12.61 2.79 4.47
N GLU A 106 11.88 2.50 5.55
CA GLU A 106 12.28 1.49 6.52
C GLU A 106 11.98 0.07 6.02
N SER A 107 12.97 -0.81 6.14
CA SER A 107 12.82 -2.23 5.82
C SER A 107 12.47 -3.11 7.02
N VAL A 108 12.56 -2.55 8.23
CA VAL A 108 12.33 -3.29 9.48
C VAL A 108 11.09 -2.72 10.17
N PRO A 109 10.12 -3.57 10.54
CA PRO A 109 8.94 -3.09 11.24
C PRO A 109 9.29 -2.67 12.68
N VAL A 110 8.61 -1.64 13.19
CA VAL A 110 8.84 -1.16 14.55
C VAL A 110 8.23 -2.11 15.58
N ASP A 111 9.00 -2.41 16.63
CA ASP A 111 8.52 -3.21 17.75
C ASP A 111 7.39 -2.49 18.51
N GLY A 112 6.37 -3.23 18.91
CA GLY A 112 5.17 -2.70 19.55
C GLY A 112 5.42 -1.96 20.87
N GLY A 113 6.48 -2.32 21.60
CA GLY A 113 6.91 -1.68 22.84
C GLY A 113 7.69 -0.37 22.63
N THR A 114 8.13 -0.09 21.40
CA THR A 114 8.94 1.11 21.08
C THR A 114 8.14 2.37 21.35
N ARG A 115 8.70 3.27 22.20
CA ARG A 115 8.10 4.57 22.50
C ARG A 115 8.33 5.54 21.34
N LEU A 116 7.29 6.25 20.92
CA LEU A 116 7.32 7.14 19.77
C LEU A 116 7.32 8.61 20.20
N SER A 117 8.26 9.38 19.68
CA SER A 117 8.36 10.83 19.87
C SER A 117 7.42 11.60 18.94
N LEU A 118 6.11 11.30 18.98
CA LEU A 118 5.10 11.91 18.08
C LEU A 118 4.89 13.42 18.27
N GLN A 119 5.44 14.01 19.33
CA GLN A 119 5.32 15.44 19.63
C GLN A 119 6.60 16.23 19.36
N GLU A 120 7.72 15.55 19.09
CA GLU A 120 9.01 16.19 18.86
C GLU A 120 9.15 16.64 17.40
N ASP A 121 10.13 17.51 17.13
CA ASP A 121 10.37 18.09 15.80
C ASP A 121 10.90 17.07 14.77
N PHE A 122 11.23 15.86 15.22
CA PHE A 122 11.80 14.76 14.43
C PHE A 122 11.05 13.42 14.64
N GLY A 123 9.74 13.49 14.88
CA GLY A 123 8.88 12.30 15.01
C GLY A 123 8.57 11.57 13.69
N PRO A 124 8.09 10.33 13.75
CA PRO A 124 7.70 9.58 12.57
C PRO A 124 6.43 10.16 11.90
N GLY A 125 6.36 10.09 10.58
CA GLY A 125 5.22 10.60 9.80
C GLY A 125 5.04 12.11 9.87
N LEU A 126 6.10 12.88 10.04
CA LEU A 126 6.04 14.36 10.03
C LEU A 126 5.63 14.92 8.66
N LEU A 127 6.04 14.25 7.59
CA LEU A 127 5.84 14.68 6.22
C LEU A 127 4.82 13.78 5.53
N SER A 128 4.00 14.37 4.66
CA SER A 128 3.08 13.58 3.84
C SER A 128 3.80 12.75 2.76
N SER A 129 5.02 13.15 2.38
CA SER A 129 5.89 12.42 1.45
C SER A 129 6.58 11.20 2.09
N ASP A 130 6.77 11.20 3.41
CA ASP A 130 7.29 10.05 4.16
C ASP A 130 6.38 9.74 5.38
N PRO A 131 5.18 9.22 5.12
CA PRO A 131 4.21 8.87 6.15
C PRO A 131 4.60 7.59 6.88
N VAL A 132 4.03 7.40 8.08
CA VAL A 132 4.02 6.08 8.75
C VAL A 132 3.22 5.10 7.90
N ALA A 133 3.73 3.89 7.67
CA ALA A 133 3.01 2.86 6.92
C ALA A 133 2.45 1.78 7.84
N LEU A 134 1.16 1.47 7.64
CA LEU A 134 0.47 0.36 8.28
C LEU A 134 0.14 -0.70 7.23
N VAL A 135 0.82 -1.84 7.29
CA VAL A 135 0.58 -2.99 6.42
C VAL A 135 -0.35 -3.97 7.12
N VAL A 136 -1.52 -4.22 6.53
CA VAL A 136 -2.57 -5.08 7.07
C VAL A 136 -2.44 -6.47 6.47
N SER A 137 -2.33 -7.49 7.32
CA SER A 137 -2.29 -8.89 6.86
C SER A 137 -3.65 -9.34 6.28
N PRO A 138 -3.68 -10.36 5.41
CA PRO A 138 -4.91 -10.83 4.76
C PRO A 138 -6.05 -11.20 5.74
N GLN A 139 -5.74 -11.69 6.94
CA GLN A 139 -6.76 -11.99 7.96
C GLN A 139 -7.46 -10.74 8.53
N GLY A 140 -6.80 -9.57 8.46
CA GLY A 140 -7.31 -8.30 8.96
C GLY A 140 -8.06 -7.47 7.92
N SER A 141 -7.81 -7.70 6.61
CA SER A 141 -8.40 -6.89 5.53
C SER A 141 -9.89 -7.17 5.31
N GLY A 142 -10.35 -8.41 5.56
CA GLY A 142 -11.75 -8.81 5.33
C GLY A 142 -12.78 -8.25 6.33
N LYS A 143 -12.35 -7.52 7.36
CA LYS A 143 -13.21 -7.02 8.45
C LYS A 143 -13.17 -5.50 8.59
N ARG A 144 -13.02 -4.77 7.49
CA ARG A 144 -13.04 -3.30 7.51
C ARG A 144 -14.49 -2.80 7.51
N SER A 145 -14.91 -2.13 8.58
CA SER A 145 -16.22 -1.48 8.60
C SER A 145 -16.19 -0.18 7.79
N PRO A 146 -17.16 0.06 6.88
CA PRO A 146 -17.30 1.35 6.24
C PRO A 146 -17.67 2.38 7.31
N THR A 147 -16.85 3.42 7.45
CA THR A 147 -17.21 4.56 8.30
C THR A 147 -18.01 5.53 7.44
N SER A 148 -19.17 6.00 7.92
CA SER A 148 -19.93 7.03 7.20
C SER A 148 -19.08 8.29 7.13
N VAL A 149 -18.65 8.64 5.92
CA VAL A 149 -17.90 9.86 5.68
C VAL A 149 -18.83 11.04 5.96
N GLU A 150 -18.71 11.68 7.13
CA GLU A 150 -19.07 13.09 7.21
C GLU A 150 -18.15 13.79 6.21
N THR A 151 -18.72 14.24 5.09
CA THR A 151 -18.03 14.96 4.04
C THR A 151 -17.62 16.33 4.58
N ARG A 152 -16.63 16.37 5.46
CA ARG A 152 -15.90 17.60 5.74
C ARG A 152 -15.22 17.95 4.43
N ALA A 153 -15.54 19.14 3.90
CA ALA A 153 -15.06 19.62 2.61
C ALA A 153 -13.57 19.30 2.46
N LEU A 154 -13.25 18.43 1.48
CA LEU A 154 -11.90 18.02 1.16
C LEU A 154 -11.20 19.25 0.57
N GLY A 155 -10.58 20.04 1.44
CA GLY A 155 -10.21 21.43 1.15
C GLY A 155 -8.75 21.66 0.79
N GLU A 156 -7.90 20.64 0.89
CA GLU A 156 -6.47 20.77 0.64
C GLU A 156 -6.13 20.14 -0.71
N VAL A 157 -5.71 20.96 -1.67
CA VAL A 157 -4.97 20.48 -2.86
C VAL A 157 -3.62 20.03 -2.33
N GLY A 158 -3.41 18.72 -2.27
CA GLY A 158 -2.16 18.16 -1.78
C GLY A 158 -0.98 18.59 -2.63
N GLU A 159 0.19 18.62 -2.01
CA GLU A 159 1.47 18.81 -2.69
C GLU A 159 1.54 17.82 -3.87
N GLN A 160 1.91 18.28 -5.07
CA GLN A 160 2.11 17.39 -6.22
C GLN A 160 3.33 16.50 -5.93
N VAL A 161 3.09 15.36 -5.29
CA VAL A 161 4.10 14.32 -5.14
C VAL A 161 4.47 13.88 -6.55
N GLN A 162 5.73 14.05 -6.93
CA GLN A 162 6.24 13.57 -8.20
C GLN A 162 6.00 12.06 -8.27
N THR A 163 5.13 11.62 -9.18
CA THR A 163 4.84 10.20 -9.36
C THR A 163 6.09 9.50 -9.85
N ARG A 164 6.58 8.54 -9.06
CA ARG A 164 7.70 7.68 -9.40
C ARG A 164 7.16 6.32 -9.85
N TYR A 165 7.77 5.75 -10.88
CA TYR A 165 7.35 4.49 -11.47
C TYR A 165 8.47 3.47 -11.39
N VAL A 166 8.07 2.20 -11.23
CA VAL A 166 8.93 1.04 -11.48
C VAL A 166 8.53 0.50 -12.84
N TYR A 167 9.44 0.56 -13.79
CA TYR A 167 9.31 -0.02 -15.12
C TYR A 167 9.76 -1.47 -15.09
N TYR A 168 8.98 -2.32 -15.73
CA TYR A 168 9.27 -3.75 -15.81
C TYR A 168 8.85 -4.32 -17.16
N ARG A 169 9.52 -5.38 -17.58
CA ARG A 169 9.24 -6.10 -18.81
C ARG A 169 8.81 -7.53 -18.50
N VAL A 170 7.79 -7.99 -19.20
CA VAL A 170 7.08 -9.24 -18.91
C VAL A 170 7.48 -10.29 -19.94
N TYR A 171 7.96 -11.44 -19.48
CA TYR A 171 8.41 -12.56 -20.30
C TYR A 171 7.71 -13.85 -19.88
N ASP A 172 7.41 -14.71 -20.85
CA ASP A 172 7.09 -16.12 -20.62
C ASP A 172 8.23 -17.03 -21.13
N GLU A 173 7.97 -18.32 -21.17
CA GLU A 173 8.91 -19.35 -21.65
C GLU A 173 9.31 -19.17 -23.13
N ASN A 174 8.50 -18.45 -23.90
CA ASN A 174 8.61 -18.27 -25.34
C ASN A 174 9.14 -16.88 -25.72
N GLY A 175 9.28 -15.96 -24.77
CA GLY A 175 9.83 -14.62 -24.97
C GLY A 175 8.98 -13.52 -24.34
N GLU A 176 9.04 -12.32 -24.93
CA GLU A 176 8.28 -11.16 -24.44
C GLU A 176 6.77 -11.36 -24.60
N VAL A 177 6.01 -10.94 -23.58
CA VAL A 177 4.55 -10.98 -23.59
C VAL A 177 3.97 -9.62 -23.25
N THR A 178 2.76 -9.34 -23.73
CA THR A 178 2.09 -8.06 -23.48
C THR A 178 1.74 -7.88 -22.01
N SER A 179 2.22 -6.78 -21.41
CA SER A 179 1.85 -6.34 -20.07
C SER A 179 0.44 -5.74 -20.07
N LYS A 180 -0.38 -6.12 -19.08
CA LYS A 180 -1.69 -5.48 -18.82
C LYS A 180 -1.54 -4.05 -18.30
N MET A 181 -0.37 -3.72 -17.77
CA MET A 181 0.01 -2.38 -17.31
C MET A 181 0.85 -1.63 -18.35
N SER A 182 0.80 -2.05 -19.62
CA SER A 182 1.45 -1.34 -20.71
C SER A 182 0.93 0.08 -20.84
N PHE A 183 1.85 1.01 -21.05
CA PHE A 183 1.55 2.43 -21.21
C PHE A 183 2.06 2.96 -22.57
N ASN A 184 2.97 2.23 -23.19
CA ASN A 184 3.49 2.51 -24.52
C ASN A 184 2.80 1.59 -25.54
N LYS A 185 2.31 2.17 -26.64
CA LYS A 185 1.65 1.40 -27.71
C LYS A 185 2.65 0.69 -28.62
N ASP A 186 3.86 1.25 -28.73
CA ASP A 186 4.92 0.71 -29.58
C ASP A 186 5.69 -0.40 -28.86
N ASP A 187 5.66 -0.40 -27.53
CA ASP A 187 6.23 -1.44 -26.68
C ASP A 187 5.20 -1.97 -25.68
N THR A 188 4.44 -2.97 -26.11
CA THR A 188 3.36 -3.54 -25.31
C THR A 188 3.84 -4.47 -24.20
N SER A 189 5.12 -4.86 -24.20
CA SER A 189 5.71 -5.74 -23.17
C SER A 189 6.16 -4.98 -21.93
N LEU A 190 6.41 -3.67 -22.08
CA LEU A 190 6.85 -2.77 -21.03
C LEU A 190 5.66 -2.29 -20.20
N GLY A 191 5.61 -2.75 -18.95
CA GLY A 191 4.67 -2.32 -17.93
C GLY A 191 5.26 -1.29 -16.98
N ARG A 192 4.40 -0.61 -16.22
CA ARG A 192 4.82 0.22 -15.09
C ARG A 192 3.82 0.20 -13.95
N ILE A 193 4.33 0.29 -12.73
CA ILE A 193 3.52 0.53 -11.52
C ILE A 193 4.10 1.70 -10.73
N GLU A 194 3.26 2.41 -9.97
CA GLU A 194 3.74 3.47 -9.09
C GLU A 194 4.56 2.87 -7.95
N SER A 195 5.75 3.43 -7.67
CA SER A 195 6.65 2.92 -6.61
C SER A 195 5.96 2.88 -5.24
N LEU A 196 5.13 3.89 -4.99
CA LEU A 196 4.31 4.07 -3.80
C LEU A 196 3.17 3.04 -3.66
N SER A 197 2.87 2.26 -4.70
CA SER A 197 1.93 1.14 -4.63
C SER A 197 2.57 -0.12 -4.04
N VAL A 198 3.90 -0.21 -4.06
CA VAL A 198 4.62 -1.32 -3.43
C VAL A 198 4.62 -1.11 -1.91
N PRO A 199 4.13 -2.04 -1.09
CA PRO A 199 4.13 -1.87 0.35
C PRO A 199 5.56 -1.96 0.92
N PRO A 200 5.86 -1.25 2.02
CA PRO A 200 7.03 -1.53 2.84
C PRO A 200 7.02 -3.01 3.28
N PRO A 201 8.17 -3.69 3.32
CA PRO A 201 9.53 -3.15 3.33
C PRO A 201 10.16 -2.94 1.94
N HIS A 202 9.36 -2.86 0.87
CA HIS A 202 9.84 -2.67 -0.51
C HIS A 202 10.80 -3.76 -0.97
N THR A 203 10.54 -5.00 -0.55
CA THR A 203 11.30 -6.16 -1.02
C THR A 203 10.86 -6.61 -2.40
N VAL A 204 11.67 -7.44 -3.05
CA VAL A 204 11.28 -8.15 -4.28
C VAL A 204 9.99 -8.94 -4.09
N ALA A 205 9.76 -9.57 -2.94
CA ALA A 205 8.48 -10.24 -2.65
C ALA A 205 7.28 -9.28 -2.67
N SER A 206 7.47 -8.08 -2.13
CA SER A 206 6.43 -7.03 -2.12
C SER A 206 6.16 -6.55 -3.55
N LEU A 207 7.23 -6.31 -4.32
CA LEU A 207 7.15 -5.93 -5.73
C LEU A 207 6.44 -7.02 -6.57
N LYS A 208 6.85 -8.29 -6.42
CA LYS A 208 6.22 -9.45 -7.07
C LYS A 208 4.73 -9.50 -6.77
N SER A 209 4.33 -9.31 -5.51
CA SER A 209 2.92 -9.33 -5.11
C SER A 209 2.11 -8.24 -5.82
N CYS A 210 2.66 -7.01 -5.91
CA CYS A 210 2.03 -5.90 -6.62
C CYS A 210 1.90 -6.14 -8.13
N ILE A 211 2.98 -6.59 -8.78
CA ILE A 211 2.94 -6.90 -10.22
C ILE A 211 2.01 -8.07 -10.49
N THR A 212 2.07 -9.13 -9.69
CA THR A 212 1.19 -10.29 -9.81
C THR A 212 -0.28 -9.88 -9.79
N LYS A 213 -0.63 -8.99 -8.86
CA LYS A 213 -1.98 -8.44 -8.74
C LYS A 213 -2.36 -7.59 -9.95
N SER A 214 -1.46 -6.72 -10.40
CA SER A 214 -1.68 -5.81 -11.53
C SER A 214 -1.79 -6.55 -12.88
N GLU A 215 -0.95 -7.56 -13.08
CA GLU A 215 -0.92 -8.42 -14.25
C GLU A 215 -1.95 -9.56 -14.17
N GLY A 216 -2.57 -9.82 -13.01
CA GLY A 216 -3.56 -10.88 -12.82
C GLY A 216 -3.02 -12.27 -13.16
N VAL A 217 -1.82 -12.57 -12.68
CA VAL A 217 -1.02 -13.79 -12.85
C VAL A 217 -0.84 -14.49 -11.51
N SER A 218 -0.29 -15.71 -11.44
CA SER A 218 -0.05 -16.42 -10.17
C SER A 218 1.34 -16.09 -9.59
N ALA A 219 1.40 -15.80 -8.29
CA ALA A 219 2.62 -15.34 -7.62
C ALA A 219 3.75 -16.38 -7.55
N HIS A 220 3.43 -17.67 -7.67
CA HIS A 220 4.31 -18.75 -7.24
C HIS A 220 5.51 -19.03 -8.16
N ASP A 221 5.54 -18.44 -9.35
CA ASP A 221 6.51 -18.79 -10.39
C ASP A 221 7.12 -17.59 -11.12
N LEU A 222 7.12 -16.42 -10.46
CA LEU A 222 7.82 -15.25 -10.98
C LEU A 222 9.30 -15.28 -10.59
N GLN A 223 10.16 -15.30 -11.59
CA GLN A 223 11.57 -14.95 -11.44
C GLN A 223 11.74 -13.46 -11.80
N VAL A 224 12.48 -12.74 -10.97
CA VAL A 224 12.74 -11.31 -11.15
C VAL A 224 14.23 -11.11 -11.32
N PHE A 225 14.60 -10.35 -12.33
CA PHE A 225 15.98 -9.96 -12.62
C PHE A 225 16.09 -8.44 -12.55
N GLU A 226 17.27 -7.95 -12.19
CA GLU A 226 17.52 -6.52 -12.03
C GLU A 226 17.23 -5.71 -13.31
N ASP A 227 17.51 -6.33 -14.46
CA ASP A 227 17.31 -5.78 -15.80
C ASP A 227 17.00 -6.89 -16.83
N ASP A 228 16.87 -6.51 -18.10
CA ASP A 228 16.61 -7.41 -19.24
C ASP A 228 17.83 -8.21 -19.72
N THR A 229 19.01 -7.99 -19.15
CA THR A 229 20.19 -8.82 -19.44
C THR A 229 20.09 -10.20 -18.80
N GLY A 230 19.34 -10.30 -17.70
CA GLY A 230 19.16 -11.54 -16.93
C GLY A 230 20.40 -11.99 -16.14
N GLU A 231 21.44 -11.14 -16.04
CA GLU A 231 22.68 -11.49 -15.32
C GLU A 231 22.46 -11.60 -13.80
N ILE A 232 21.63 -10.73 -13.24
CA ILE A 232 21.41 -10.63 -11.79
C ILE A 232 19.98 -11.03 -11.46
N THR A 233 19.82 -12.23 -10.88
CA THR A 233 18.53 -12.67 -10.30
C THR A 233 18.35 -12.10 -8.90
N MET A 234 17.22 -11.43 -8.66
CA MET A 234 16.87 -10.87 -7.36
C MET A 234 16.07 -11.88 -6.53
N LYS A 235 16.38 -11.95 -5.23
CA LYS A 235 15.72 -12.82 -4.26
C LYS A 235 14.58 -12.10 -3.56
N ASP A 236 13.58 -12.85 -3.13
CA ASP A 236 12.38 -12.33 -2.44
C ASP A 236 12.67 -11.43 -1.23
N VAL A 237 13.81 -11.66 -0.55
CA VAL A 237 14.25 -10.92 0.63
C VAL A 237 15.05 -9.65 0.30
N ASP A 238 15.47 -9.47 -0.95
CA ASP A 238 16.27 -8.33 -1.36
C ASP A 238 15.41 -7.06 -1.30
N ILE A 239 15.96 -6.00 -0.70
CA ILE A 239 15.30 -4.72 -0.51
C ILE A 239 15.56 -3.84 -1.73
N ILE A 240 14.51 -3.23 -2.27
CA ILE A 240 14.57 -2.31 -3.39
C ILE A 240 14.37 -0.90 -2.84
N ALA A 241 15.37 -0.04 -3.03
CA ALA A 241 15.33 1.35 -2.57
C ALA A 241 14.44 2.23 -3.46
N LEU A 242 13.15 1.90 -3.57
CA LEU A 242 12.15 2.54 -4.44
C LEU A 242 11.94 4.05 -4.21
N LEU A 243 12.48 4.56 -3.10
CA LEU A 243 12.41 5.97 -2.69
C LEU A 243 13.76 6.70 -2.83
N ALA A 244 14.83 6.00 -3.23
CA ALA A 244 16.09 6.62 -3.61
C ALA A 244 15.98 7.25 -5.01
N ASP A 245 17.01 8.02 -5.39
CA ASP A 245 17.09 8.65 -6.72
C ASP A 245 17.35 7.61 -7.83
N THR A 246 18.01 6.50 -7.48
CA THR A 246 18.34 5.40 -8.38
C THR A 246 17.93 4.08 -7.77
N TYR A 247 17.22 3.25 -8.54
CA TYR A 247 16.80 1.89 -8.18
C TYR A 247 16.53 1.09 -9.46
N PRO A 248 16.54 -0.26 -9.41
CA PRO A 248 16.21 -1.09 -10.55
C PRO A 248 14.85 -0.74 -11.16
N GLY A 249 14.79 -0.56 -12.49
CA GLY A 249 13.55 -0.16 -13.18
C GLY A 249 13.13 1.28 -12.94
N ASN A 250 14.01 2.21 -12.54
CA ASN A 250 13.65 3.64 -12.40
C ASN A 250 13.52 4.38 -13.75
N VAL A 251 14.00 3.79 -14.85
CA VAL A 251 13.93 4.33 -16.22
C VAL A 251 13.40 3.28 -17.20
N GLU A 252 12.81 3.73 -18.30
CA GLU A 252 12.14 2.85 -19.29
C GLU A 252 13.13 1.94 -20.04
N GLU A 253 14.35 2.43 -20.27
CA GLU A 253 15.41 1.75 -21.00
C GLU A 253 16.13 0.67 -20.20
N GLN A 254 15.93 0.63 -18.88
CA GLN A 254 16.51 -0.37 -17.98
C GLN A 254 15.41 -0.94 -17.06
N PRO A 255 14.39 -1.59 -17.63
CA PRO A 255 13.28 -2.13 -16.87
C PRO A 255 13.70 -3.38 -16.12
N ILE A 256 13.09 -3.63 -14.96
CA ILE A 256 13.19 -4.92 -14.27
C ILE A 256 12.63 -6.02 -15.18
N ALA A 257 13.35 -7.12 -15.40
CA ALA A 257 12.79 -8.24 -16.14
C ALA A 257 12.05 -9.21 -15.24
N ILE A 258 10.85 -9.60 -15.67
CA ILE A 258 9.95 -10.47 -14.95
C ILE A 258 9.61 -11.65 -15.84
N VAL A 259 10.04 -12.84 -15.43
CA VAL A 259 9.82 -14.08 -16.17
C VAL A 259 8.81 -14.93 -15.41
N TYR A 260 7.69 -15.22 -16.07
CA TYR A 260 6.69 -16.17 -15.59
C TYR A 260 7.04 -17.56 -16.06
N LYS A 261 6.96 -18.54 -15.17
CA LYS A 261 6.88 -19.94 -15.56
C LYS A 261 5.43 -20.37 -15.41
N GLU A 262 4.82 -20.83 -16.50
CA GLU A 262 3.45 -21.31 -16.43
C GLU A 262 3.45 -22.70 -15.77
N THR A 263 3.01 -22.77 -14.52
CA THR A 263 2.90 -24.06 -13.84
C THR A 263 1.48 -24.59 -13.91
N PHE A 264 1.27 -25.54 -14.83
CA PHE A 264 0.02 -26.30 -14.94
C PHE A 264 -0.06 -27.40 -13.86
N THR A 265 -0.11 -26.99 -12.60
CA THR A 265 -0.03 -27.88 -11.42
C THR A 265 -1.33 -28.61 -11.12
N LYS A 266 -2.48 -28.03 -11.48
CA LYS A 266 -3.78 -28.67 -11.30
C LYS A 266 -4.12 -29.49 -12.54
N LYS A 267 -4.98 -30.48 -12.37
CA LYS A 267 -5.51 -31.26 -13.49
C LYS A 267 -7.00 -31.46 -13.36
N PHE A 268 -7.67 -31.47 -14.50
CA PHE A 268 -9.08 -31.80 -14.58
C PHE A 268 -9.32 -32.82 -15.69
N ARG A 269 -10.40 -33.57 -15.53
CA ARG A 269 -10.92 -34.47 -16.55
C ARG A 269 -11.95 -33.73 -17.39
N CYS A 270 -11.85 -33.87 -18.71
CA CYS A 270 -12.87 -33.37 -19.63
C CYS A 270 -14.14 -34.21 -19.54
N MET A 271 -15.27 -33.54 -19.29
CA MET A 271 -16.60 -34.16 -19.15
C MET A 271 -17.48 -34.01 -20.41
N TYR A 272 -16.89 -33.59 -21.53
CA TYR A 272 -17.64 -33.46 -22.77
C TYR A 272 -18.12 -34.84 -23.24
N TYR A 273 -19.40 -34.97 -23.57
CA TYR A 273 -20.07 -36.26 -23.79
C TYR A 273 -19.68 -36.95 -25.11
N SER A 274 -19.06 -36.23 -26.05
CA SER A 274 -18.60 -36.73 -27.34
C SER A 274 -17.18 -36.26 -27.66
N THR A 275 -16.71 -36.45 -28.88
CA THR A 275 -15.53 -35.76 -29.40
C THR A 275 -15.96 -34.44 -30.04
N TRP A 276 -15.29 -33.35 -29.69
CA TRP A 276 -15.43 -32.06 -30.37
C TRP A 276 -14.07 -31.63 -30.89
N THR A 277 -14.04 -31.19 -32.15
CA THR A 277 -12.83 -30.67 -32.79
C THR A 277 -12.96 -29.16 -32.88
N SER A 278 -12.06 -28.44 -32.21
CA SER A 278 -11.99 -26.99 -32.32
C SER A 278 -11.33 -26.60 -33.64
N ASP A 279 -11.92 -25.65 -34.36
CA ASP A 279 -11.31 -24.97 -35.51
C ASP A 279 -10.60 -23.67 -35.12
N ASP A 280 -10.67 -23.30 -33.83
CA ASP A 280 -9.95 -22.19 -33.23
C ASP A 280 -8.65 -22.71 -32.59
N PRO A 281 -7.46 -22.23 -33.04
CA PRO A 281 -6.19 -22.67 -32.49
C PRO A 281 -6.02 -22.33 -31.00
N ASN A 282 -6.76 -21.34 -30.48
CA ASN A 282 -6.72 -20.96 -29.07
C ASN A 282 -7.57 -21.87 -28.17
N TRP A 283 -8.37 -22.76 -28.75
CA TRP A 283 -9.27 -23.66 -28.03
C TRP A 283 -8.91 -25.12 -28.26
N HIS A 284 -9.05 -25.92 -27.21
CA HIS A 284 -8.77 -27.34 -27.27
C HIS A 284 -9.90 -28.13 -27.92
N SER A 285 -9.55 -29.07 -28.78
CA SER A 285 -10.45 -30.16 -29.10
C SER A 285 -10.72 -30.95 -27.83
N LEU A 286 -11.98 -31.35 -27.61
CA LEU A 286 -12.40 -32.00 -26.38
C LEU A 286 -12.68 -33.47 -26.65
N LYS A 287 -12.13 -34.32 -25.78
CA LYS A 287 -12.42 -35.76 -25.74
C LYS A 287 -12.84 -36.15 -24.33
N SER A 288 -13.98 -36.84 -24.23
CA SER A 288 -14.48 -37.39 -22.97
C SER A 288 -13.38 -38.16 -22.23
N GLY A 289 -13.14 -37.80 -20.97
CA GLY A 289 -12.18 -38.47 -20.09
C GLY A 289 -10.72 -38.04 -20.25
N GLU A 290 -10.39 -37.17 -21.22
CA GLU A 290 -9.04 -36.63 -21.37
C GLU A 290 -8.64 -35.79 -20.15
N ILE A 291 -7.38 -35.90 -19.75
CA ILE A 291 -6.82 -35.14 -18.63
C ILE A 291 -6.08 -33.94 -19.18
N PHE A 292 -6.46 -32.77 -18.69
CA PHE A 292 -5.83 -31.51 -18.98
C PHE A 292 -5.16 -30.97 -17.73
N HIS A 293 -3.99 -30.37 -17.90
CA HIS A 293 -3.25 -29.69 -16.85
C HIS A 293 -3.53 -28.18 -16.95
N THR A 294 -3.84 -27.53 -15.84
CA THR A 294 -4.22 -26.11 -15.78
C THR A 294 -3.58 -25.43 -14.55
N ASP A 295 -3.48 -24.11 -14.54
CA ASP A 295 -3.22 -23.31 -13.33
C ASP A 295 -4.47 -23.23 -12.42
N GLY A 296 -5.64 -23.58 -12.98
CA GLY A 296 -6.95 -23.51 -12.36
C GLY A 296 -7.46 -22.09 -12.16
N ILE A 297 -6.91 -21.12 -12.90
CA ILE A 297 -7.42 -19.76 -12.95
C ILE A 297 -8.52 -19.72 -14.01
N LEU A 298 -9.71 -19.26 -13.61
CA LEU A 298 -10.81 -19.05 -14.53
C LEU A 298 -10.55 -17.77 -15.33
N THR A 299 -10.58 -17.85 -16.64
CA THR A 299 -10.45 -16.69 -17.54
C THR A 299 -11.63 -16.62 -18.50
N LYS A 300 -11.80 -15.47 -19.17
CA LYS A 300 -12.83 -15.28 -20.19
C LYS A 300 -12.18 -15.14 -21.55
N LYS A 301 -12.62 -15.96 -22.50
CA LYS A 301 -12.14 -15.93 -23.88
C LYS A 301 -13.31 -16.03 -24.85
N LEU A 302 -13.18 -15.32 -25.97
CA LEU A 302 -14.06 -15.46 -27.12
C LEU A 302 -13.69 -16.75 -27.87
N TYR A 303 -14.71 -17.49 -28.30
CA TYR A 303 -14.54 -18.55 -29.29
C TYR A 303 -14.66 -17.93 -30.68
N LYS A 304 -13.78 -18.32 -31.61
CA LYS A 304 -13.83 -17.85 -32.99
C LYS A 304 -15.24 -17.89 -33.58
N GLY A 305 -15.68 -16.75 -34.12
CA GLY A 305 -16.98 -16.61 -34.79
C GLY A 305 -18.17 -16.42 -33.84
N THR A 306 -17.96 -16.37 -32.52
CA THR A 306 -19.00 -16.00 -31.56
C THR A 306 -18.70 -14.63 -30.95
N ASN A 307 -19.76 -13.90 -30.58
CA ASN A 307 -19.67 -12.66 -29.80
C ASN A 307 -19.84 -12.94 -28.29
N ILE A 308 -19.71 -14.20 -27.87
CA ILE A 308 -19.99 -14.63 -26.49
C ILE A 308 -18.67 -15.06 -25.87
N GLU A 309 -18.28 -14.35 -24.81
CA GLU A 309 -17.19 -14.78 -23.94
C GLU A 309 -17.64 -15.98 -23.11
N ALA A 310 -16.83 -17.03 -23.11
CA ALA A 310 -17.03 -18.20 -22.28
C ALA A 310 -15.97 -18.23 -21.16
N ASP A 311 -16.43 -18.58 -19.96
CA ASP A 311 -15.54 -18.89 -18.84
C ASP A 311 -14.79 -20.19 -19.15
N CYS A 312 -13.46 -20.13 -19.20
CA CYS A 312 -12.59 -21.23 -19.58
C CYS A 312 -11.33 -21.30 -18.71
N TYR A 313 -10.70 -22.46 -18.71
CA TYR A 313 -9.35 -22.67 -18.18
C TYR A 313 -8.36 -22.72 -19.32
N ILE A 314 -7.22 -22.05 -19.18
CA ILE A 314 -6.07 -22.29 -20.05
C ILE A 314 -5.44 -23.60 -19.57
N ALA A 315 -5.26 -24.54 -20.49
CA ALA A 315 -4.79 -25.86 -20.15
C ALA A 315 -3.85 -26.44 -21.21
N ILE A 316 -3.04 -27.40 -20.78
CA ILE A 316 -2.17 -28.22 -21.61
C ILE A 316 -2.68 -29.66 -21.61
N ASN A 317 -2.77 -30.26 -22.80
CA ASN A 317 -3.12 -31.68 -22.95
C ASN A 317 -1.88 -32.58 -22.85
N SER A 318 -2.07 -33.90 -22.93
CA SER A 318 -0.95 -34.87 -22.89
C SER A 318 0.06 -34.74 -24.04
N GLU A 319 -0.30 -34.04 -25.11
CA GLU A 319 0.56 -33.79 -26.27
C GLU A 319 1.40 -32.50 -26.10
N GLY A 320 1.25 -31.78 -24.98
CA GLY A 320 1.93 -30.51 -24.75
C GLY A 320 1.28 -29.32 -25.46
N LYS A 321 0.13 -29.51 -26.12
CA LYS A 321 -0.59 -28.43 -26.77
C LYS A 321 -1.29 -27.57 -25.72
N LYS A 322 -1.17 -26.25 -25.82
CA LYS A 322 -1.86 -25.26 -24.98
C LYS A 322 -3.13 -24.75 -25.68
N GLY A 323 -4.17 -24.48 -24.90
CA GLY A 323 -5.46 -24.00 -25.40
C GLY A 323 -6.50 -23.83 -24.29
N CYS A 324 -7.62 -23.22 -24.62
CA CYS A 324 -8.73 -22.98 -23.72
C CYS A 324 -9.68 -24.19 -23.68
N VAL A 325 -10.11 -24.57 -22.47
CA VAL A 325 -11.19 -25.55 -22.25
C VAL A 325 -12.31 -24.86 -21.47
N SER A 326 -13.53 -24.94 -21.97
CA SER A 326 -14.68 -24.35 -21.28
C SER A 326 -14.84 -24.94 -19.88
N SER A 327 -15.07 -24.08 -18.89
CA SER A 327 -15.20 -24.47 -17.48
C SER A 327 -16.35 -25.44 -17.23
N VAL A 328 -17.42 -25.38 -18.02
CA VAL A 328 -18.56 -26.31 -17.94
C VAL A 328 -18.19 -27.76 -18.32
N HIS A 329 -17.02 -27.97 -18.91
CA HIS A 329 -16.51 -29.27 -19.31
C HIS A 329 -15.34 -29.75 -18.45
N ALA A 330 -14.94 -28.98 -17.42
CA ALA A 330 -13.82 -29.31 -16.56
C ALA A 330 -14.29 -29.88 -15.21
N GLN A 331 -13.90 -31.12 -14.90
CA GLN A 331 -14.04 -31.71 -13.56
C GLN A 331 -12.67 -31.89 -12.92
N PHE A 332 -12.32 -31.05 -11.95
CA PHE A 332 -11.05 -31.18 -11.23
C PHE A 332 -10.92 -32.55 -10.54
N CYS A 333 -9.72 -33.11 -10.64
CA CYS A 333 -9.35 -34.38 -10.02
C CYS A 333 -8.82 -34.20 -8.60
#